data_AF-C5L4J4-F1
#
_entry.id   AF-C5L4J4-F1
#
_cell.length_a   1.000
_cell.length_b   1.000
_cell.length_c   1.000
_cell.angle_alpha   90.00
_cell.angle_beta   90.00
_cell.angle_gamma   90.00
#
_symmetry.space_group_name_H-M   'P 1'
#
loop_
_entity.id
_entity.type
_entity.pdbx_description
1 polymer ?
#
loop_
_entity_poly.entity_id
_entity_poly.type
_entity_poly.pdbx_seq_one_letter_code
_entity_poly.pdbx_strand_id
1 'polypeptide(L)' 'MGQDVAHAKALLSKLMDIPYSDLSLFYEGKLMFDPLSFNDFPQLGSSTVMDIDVKVRTHHDEIDSE' A
#
# COMPACT_ATOMS: atom_id res chain seq x y z
N MET A 1 -19.19 -0.08 -2.02
CA MET A 1 -18.41 -1.09 -1.26
C MET A 1 -16.95 -0.76 -1.49
N GLY A 2 -16.22 -0.42 -0.43
CA GLY A 2 -15.07 0.49 -0.44
C GLY A 2 -13.89 0.01 -1.27
N GLN A 3 -13.58 0.75 -2.32
CA GLN A 3 -12.22 0.81 -2.85
C GLN A 3 -11.46 1.82 -1.99
N ASP A 4 -11.12 1.42 -0.78
CA ASP A 4 -10.29 2.21 0.12
C ASP A 4 -8.85 1.66 0.12
N VAL A 5 -7.93 2.49 0.59
CA VAL A 5 -6.51 2.19 0.66
C VAL A 5 -6.27 0.92 1.47
N ALA A 6 -7.04 0.72 2.54
CA ALA A 6 -6.90 -0.41 3.44
C ALA A 6 -7.23 -1.74 2.75
N HIS A 7 -8.31 -1.79 1.97
CA HIS A 7 -8.70 -2.98 1.22
C HIS A 7 -7.64 -3.36 0.17
N ALA A 8 -7.13 -2.38 -0.60
CA ALA A 8 -6.08 -2.63 -1.59
C ALA A 8 -4.79 -3.14 -0.93
N LYS A 9 -4.40 -2.51 0.19
CA LYS A 9 -3.22 -2.90 0.95
C LYS A 9 -3.35 -4.30 1.58
N ALA A 10 -4.54 -4.67 2.04
CA ALA A 10 -4.83 -6.01 2.55
C ALA A 10 -4.77 -7.08 1.47
N LEU A 11 -5.24 -6.77 0.25
CA LEU A 11 -5.11 -7.67 -0.90
C LEU A 11 -3.64 -7.87 -1.29
N LEU A 12 -2.86 -6.78 -1.39
CA LEU A 12 -1.44 -6.84 -1.70
C LEU A 12 -0.65 -7.65 -0.65
N SER A 13 -0.93 -7.42 0.63
CA SER A 13 -0.33 -8.19 1.73
C SER A 13 -0.52 -9.69 1.56
N LYS A 14 -1.73 -10.13 1.22
CA LYS A 14 -2.04 -11.55 0.99
C LYS A 14 -1.42 -12.12 -0.29
N LEU A 15 -1.43 -11.34 -1.38
CA LEU A 15 -0.93 -11.80 -2.67
C LEU A 15 0.60 -11.92 -2.71
N MET A 16 1.29 -11.04 -1.99
CA MET A 16 2.75 -10.96 -1.98
C MET A 16 3.39 -11.64 -0.76
N ASP A 17 2.58 -12.13 0.18
CA ASP A 17 3.03 -12.68 1.47
C ASP A 17 3.92 -11.69 2.26
N ILE A 18 3.49 -10.42 2.29
CA ILE A 18 4.19 -9.34 3.02
C ILE A 18 3.29 -8.85 4.16
N PRO A 19 3.80 -8.66 5.38
CA PRO A 19 3.02 -8.12 6.48
C PRO A 19 2.38 -6.78 6.13
N TYR A 20 1.09 -6.62 6.45
CA TYR A 20 0.35 -5.38 6.19
C TYR A 20 1.05 -4.14 6.78
N SER A 21 1.63 -4.28 7.96
CA SER A 21 2.38 -3.22 8.66
C SER A 21 3.61 -2.74 7.89
N ASP A 22 4.17 -3.58 7.03
CA ASP A 22 5.41 -3.30 6.29
C ASP A 22 5.14 -2.70 4.92
N LEU A 23 3.89 -2.72 4.47
CA LEU A 23 3.46 -2.10 3.22
C LEU A 23 3.14 -0.62 3.43
N SER A 24 3.50 0.20 2.45
CA SER A 24 3.05 1.59 2.34
C SER A 24 2.75 1.90 0.87
N LEU A 25 1.57 2.47 0.62
CA LEU A 25 1.12 2.82 -0.72
C LEU A 25 1.33 4.31 -0.95
N PHE A 26 1.84 4.67 -2.13
CA PHE A 26 2.07 6.05 -2.51
C PHE A 26 1.45 6.34 -3.88
N TYR A 27 0.88 7.53 -4.03
CA TYR A 27 0.41 8.06 -5.30
C TYR A 27 1.05 9.42 -5.56
N GLU A 28 1.76 9.55 -6.69
CA GLU A 28 2.56 10.74 -7.02
C GLU A 28 3.49 11.18 -5.86
N GLY A 29 4.13 10.21 -5.21
CA GLY A 29 5.02 10.45 -4.06
C GLY A 29 4.31 10.81 -2.74
N LYS A 30 2.98 10.93 -2.72
CA LYS A 30 2.20 11.18 -1.50
C LYS A 30 1.77 9.86 -0.85
N LEU A 31 1.97 9.75 0.46
CA LEU A 31 1.56 8.58 1.24
C LEU A 31 0.03 8.48 1.28
N MET A 32 -0.48 7.31 0.93
CA MET A 32 -1.89 6.95 1.10
C MET A 32 -2.03 6.23 2.44
N PHE A 33 -2.71 6.86 3.40
CA PHE A 33 -2.93 6.31 4.73
C PHE A 33 -4.33 5.72 4.88
N ASP A 34 -4.45 4.70 5.73
CA ASP A 34 -5.74 4.14 6.08
C ASP A 34 -6.48 5.07 7.05
N PRO A 35 -7.83 5.21 6.97
CA PRO A 35 -8.76 4.55 6.06
C PRO A 35 -9.17 5.41 4.85
N LEU A 36 -8.25 6.15 4.22
CA LEU A 36 -8.61 7.01 3.08
C LEU A 36 -9.26 6.22 1.95
N SER A 37 -10.23 6.86 1.29
CA SER A 37 -10.79 6.39 0.04
C SER A 37 -9.87 6.77 -1.11
N PHE A 38 -9.80 5.95 -2.17
CA PHE A 38 -9.17 6.41 -3.41
C PHE A 38 -9.87 7.67 -3.96
N ASN A 39 -11.17 7.84 -3.72
CA ASN A 39 -11.88 9.05 -4.17
C ASN A 39 -11.40 10.36 -3.48
N ASP A 40 -10.67 10.25 -2.37
CA ASP A 40 -10.10 11.42 -1.68
C ASP A 40 -8.88 12.01 -2.42
N PHE A 41 -8.44 11.35 -3.50
CA PHE A 41 -7.38 11.81 -4.38
C PHE A 41 -8.02 12.38 -5.66
N PRO A 42 -8.37 13.69 -5.70
CA PRO A 42 -9.14 14.30 -6.80
C PRO A 42 -8.44 14.23 -8.16
N GLN A 43 -7.12 14.01 -8.15
CA GLN A 43 -6.26 13.78 -9.31
C GLN A 43 -6.53 12.43 -10.00
N LEU A 44 -7.29 11.53 -9.37
CA LEU A 44 -7.75 10.27 -9.95
C LEU A 44 -8.98 10.41 -10.86
N GLY A 45 -9.45 11.64 -11.09
CA GLY A 45 -10.58 11.92 -11.95
C GLY A 45 -10.42 11.32 -13.36
N SER A 46 -11.25 10.31 -13.65
CA SER A 46 -11.49 9.66 -14.96
C SER A 46 -10.50 8.62 -15.50
N SER A 47 -9.40 8.32 -14.81
CA SER A 47 -8.49 7.25 -15.26
C SER A 47 -8.98 5.86 -14.84
N THR A 48 -9.09 4.94 -15.81
CA THR A 48 -9.51 3.54 -15.57
C THR A 48 -8.41 2.70 -14.91
N VAL A 49 -7.15 3.13 -15.01
CA VAL A 49 -5.96 2.45 -14.47
C VAL A 49 -5.08 3.47 -13.76
N MET A 50 -4.50 3.06 -12.64
CA MET A 50 -3.65 3.89 -11.79
C MET A 50 -2.39 3.11 -11.43
N ASP A 51 -1.24 3.75 -11.60
CA ASP A 51 0.03 3.23 -11.09
C ASP A 51 0.19 3.70 -9.63
N ILE A 52 0.40 2.73 -8.73
CA ILE A 52 0.65 2.96 -7.30
C ILE A 52 2.05 2.46 -6.98
N ASP A 53 2.83 3.29 -6.32
CA ASP A 53 4.13 2.89 -5.80
C ASP A 53 3.94 2.15 -4.47
N VAL A 54 4.52 0.96 -4.37
CA VAL A 54 4.52 0.14 -3.15
C VAL A 54 5.91 0.18 -2.53
N LYS A 55 6.01 0.64 -1.29
CA LYS A 55 7.23 0.53 -0.48
C LYS A 55 7.05 -0.56 0.57
N VAL A 56 8.06 -1.41 0.69
CA VAL A 56 8.14 -2.50 1.66
C VAL A 56 9.24 -2.18 2.67
N ARG A 57 8.93 -2.21 3.96
CA ARG A 57 9.95 -2.17 5.01
C ARG A 57 10.52 -3.57 5.21
N THR A 58 11.83 -3.72 5.09
CA THR A 58 12.51 -4.97 5.45
C THR A 58 13.00 -4.89 6.89
N HIS A 59 12.65 -5.88 7.70
CA HIS A 59 13.29 -6.11 8.99
C HIS A 59 14.48 -7.03 8.73
N HIS A 60 15.70 -6.54 8.99
CA HIS A 60 16.88 -7.39 8.94
C HIS A 60 16.95 -8.09 10.30
N ASP A 61 16.42 -9.30 10.38
CA ASP A 61 16.68 -10.15 11.54
C ASP A 61 18.15 -10.58 11.43
N GLU A 62 19.00 -10.00 12.27
CA GLU A 62 20.35 -10.52 12.48
C GLU A 62 20.20 -11.95 13.02
N ILE A 63 20.45 -12.94 12.16
CA ILE A 63 20.64 -14.31 12.60
C ILE A 63 22.01 -14.33 13.28
N ASP A 64 22.03 -14.03 14.57
CA ASP A 64 23.18 -14.29 15.42
C ASP A 64 23.51 -15.78 15.28
N SER A 65 24.64 -16.04 14.63
CA SER A 65 25.21 -17.37 14.47
C SER A 65 26.01 -17.65 15.74
N GLU A 66 25.47 -18.46 16.66
CA GLU A 66 26.22 -19.06 17.77
C GLU A 66 27.23 -20.11 17.29
#